data_AF-A0A6F9BKZ6-F1
#
_entry.id   AF-A0A6F9BKZ6-F1
#
_cell.length_a   1.000
_cell.length_b   1.000
_cell.length_c   1.000
_cell.angle_alpha   90.00
_cell.angle_beta   90.00
_cell.angle_gamma   90.00
#
_symmetry.space_group_name_H-M   'P 1'
#
loop_
_entity.id
_entity.type
_entity.pdbx_description
1 polymer ?
#
loop_
_entity_poly.entity_id
_entity_poly.type
_entity_poly.pdbx_seq_one_letter_code
_entity_poly.pdbx_strand_id
1 'polypeptide(L)'
;MRLAGPLRAVAVLLLVGLTWVLASSILGGDSSSLVKHFFSGTNEEPTVEAKPRRYKCGLSAPCPQKHLAFRLVSGAANVIGPKICLEDKILVSSVKNNVGRGLNIALVNGVSGDLLDTKSFDMWEGDVTDLLKYLRPLHEGTLVFVASFDDPATK
;
A
#
# COMPACT_ATOMS: atom_id res chain seq x y z
N MET A 1 -6.18 -39.26 67.99
CA MET A 1 -7.19 -38.90 66.98
C MET A 1 -6.46 -38.50 65.70
N ARG A 2 -6.39 -39.40 64.71
CA ARG A 2 -5.61 -39.19 63.48
C ARG A 2 -6.40 -38.32 62.49
N LEU A 3 -6.36 -37.02 62.71
CA LEU A 3 -7.04 -35.97 61.92
C LEU A 3 -6.54 -35.86 60.46
N ALA A 4 -5.64 -36.75 60.02
CA ALA A 4 -5.07 -36.74 58.67
C ALA A 4 -5.95 -37.45 57.62
N GLY A 5 -6.79 -38.40 58.03
CA GLY A 5 -7.71 -39.11 57.14
C GLY A 5 -8.79 -38.22 56.53
N PRO A 6 -9.61 -37.51 57.34
CA PRO A 6 -10.67 -36.67 56.80
C PRO A 6 -10.12 -35.47 56.01
N LEU A 7 -8.97 -34.92 56.42
CA LEU A 7 -8.35 -33.79 55.72
C LEU A 7 -7.91 -34.17 54.29
N ARG A 8 -7.37 -35.38 54.11
CA ARG A 8 -7.00 -35.90 52.78
C ARG A 8 -8.23 -36.18 51.90
N ALA A 9 -9.32 -36.68 52.48
CA ALA A 9 -10.57 -36.88 51.75
C ALA A 9 -11.15 -35.55 51.25
N VAL A 10 -11.14 -34.51 52.08
CA VAL A 10 -11.57 -33.16 51.69
C VAL A 10 -10.68 -32.58 50.59
N ALA A 11 -9.36 -32.75 50.70
CA ALA A 11 -8.42 -32.28 49.66
C ALA A 11 -8.66 -32.97 48.31
N VAL A 12 -8.93 -34.28 48.30
CA VAL A 12 -9.24 -35.03 47.07
C VAL A 12 -10.56 -34.55 46.46
N LEU A 13 -11.60 -34.32 47.26
CA LEU A 13 -12.89 -33.82 46.77
C LEU A 13 -12.77 -32.42 46.17
N LEU A 14 -11.97 -31.53 46.77
CA LEU A 14 -11.72 -30.19 46.23
C LEU A 14 -10.96 -30.24 44.91
N LEU A 15 -9.96 -31.12 44.78
CA LEU A 15 -9.21 -31.29 43.53
C LEU A 15 -10.12 -31.83 42.41
N VAL A 16 -10.95 -32.84 42.71
CA VAL A 16 -11.91 -33.37 41.73
C VAL A 16 -12.91 -32.29 41.30
N GLY A 17 -13.46 -31.54 42.26
CA GLY A 17 -14.36 -30.42 41.97
C GLY A 17 -13.71 -29.33 41.09
N LEU A 18 -12.46 -28.94 41.39
CA LEU A 18 -11.70 -27.98 40.58
C LEU A 18 -11.44 -28.51 39.18
N THR A 19 -11.05 -29.78 39.02
CA THR A 19 -10.85 -30.37 37.69
C THR A 19 -12.14 -30.44 36.89
N TRP A 20 -13.27 -30.71 37.54
CA TRP A 20 -14.58 -30.72 36.88
C TRP A 20 -15.00 -29.32 36.45
N VAL A 21 -14.83 -28.30 37.30
CA VAL A 21 -15.13 -26.90 36.97
C VAL A 21 -14.26 -26.42 35.80
N LEU A 22 -12.95 -26.69 35.84
CA LEU A 22 -12.05 -26.34 34.74
C LEU A 22 -12.43 -27.07 33.45
N ALA A 23 -12.71 -28.37 33.50
CA ALA A 23 -13.17 -29.13 32.35
C ALA A 23 -14.49 -28.55 31.78
N SER A 24 -15.46 -28.21 32.65
CA SER A 24 -16.72 -27.61 32.22
C SER A 24 -16.57 -26.19 31.67
N SER A 25 -15.56 -25.43 32.09
CA SER A 25 -15.27 -24.11 31.52
C SER A 25 -14.63 -24.19 30.13
N ILE A 26 -13.84 -25.24 29.88
CA ILE A 26 -13.18 -25.50 28.59
C ILE A 26 -14.16 -26.17 27.61
N LEU A 27 -15.00 -27.12 28.06
CA LEU A 27 -15.98 -27.83 27.24
C LEU A 27 -17.36 -27.13 27.14
N GLY A 28 -17.69 -26.26 28.09
CA GLY A 28 -18.94 -25.50 28.12
C GLY A 28 -18.87 -24.16 27.36
N GLY A 29 -17.70 -23.81 26.83
CA GLY A 29 -17.54 -22.78 25.81
C GLY A 29 -18.05 -23.28 24.47
N ASP A 30 -19.35 -23.11 24.24
CA ASP A 30 -20.06 -23.22 22.96
C ASP A 30 -19.51 -24.30 21.99
N SER A 31 -19.73 -25.56 22.37
CA SER A 31 -19.40 -26.77 21.61
C SER A 31 -20.09 -26.88 20.23
N SER A 32 -20.93 -25.90 19.88
CA SER A 32 -21.56 -25.79 18.56
C SER A 32 -20.66 -25.17 17.48
N SER A 33 -19.57 -24.46 17.87
CA SER A 33 -18.69 -23.75 16.92
C SER A 33 -17.46 -24.55 16.46
N LEU A 34 -16.88 -25.35 17.35
CA LEU A 34 -15.62 -26.09 17.07
C LEU A 34 -15.82 -27.32 16.19
N VAL A 35 -16.94 -28.04 16.33
CA VAL A 35 -17.25 -29.21 15.49
C VAL A 35 -17.65 -28.78 14.06
N LYS A 36 -18.29 -27.60 13.91
CA LYS A 36 -18.56 -27.01 12.59
C LYS A 36 -17.28 -26.67 11.82
N HIS A 37 -16.21 -26.28 12.53
CA HIS A 37 -14.92 -26.01 11.89
C HIS A 37 -14.18 -27.26 11.42
N PHE A 38 -14.49 -28.44 11.96
CA PHE A 38 -13.80 -29.69 11.60
C PHE A 38 -14.52 -30.51 10.51
N PHE A 39 -15.83 -30.33 10.31
CA PHE A 39 -16.62 -31.14 9.37
C PHE A 39 -17.14 -30.40 8.13
N SER A 40 -16.90 -29.10 7.99
CA SER A 40 -17.25 -28.37 6.76
C SER A 40 -16.15 -28.51 5.70
N GLY A 41 -15.91 -29.76 5.29
CA GLY A 41 -15.30 -30.06 4.00
C GLY A 41 -16.33 -29.79 2.90
N THR A 42 -16.56 -28.52 2.59
CA THR A 42 -17.15 -28.11 1.32
C THR A 42 -16.01 -27.81 0.38
N ASN A 43 -15.98 -28.50 -0.76
CA ASN A 43 -15.23 -28.09 -1.93
C ASN A 43 -15.68 -26.68 -2.31
N GLU A 44 -15.07 -25.66 -1.72
CA GLU A 44 -14.98 -24.36 -2.36
C GLU A 44 -14.02 -24.58 -3.53
N GLU A 45 -14.62 -24.77 -4.71
CA GLU A 45 -14.02 -24.27 -5.94
C GLU A 45 -13.35 -22.94 -5.58
N PRO A 46 -12.03 -22.77 -5.84
CA PRO A 46 -11.35 -21.55 -5.45
C PRO A 46 -12.04 -20.45 -6.24
N THR A 47 -12.96 -19.76 -5.56
CA THR A 47 -13.45 -18.48 -6.01
C THR A 47 -12.18 -17.68 -5.93
N VAL A 48 -11.53 -17.52 -7.08
CA VAL A 48 -10.36 -16.67 -7.24
C VAL A 48 -10.86 -15.34 -6.72
N GLU A 49 -10.55 -15.02 -5.46
CA GLU A 49 -10.56 -13.66 -5.00
C GLU A 49 -9.75 -12.97 -6.07
N ALA A 50 -10.45 -12.20 -6.91
CA ALA A 50 -9.83 -11.44 -7.96
C ALA A 50 -9.07 -10.36 -7.20
N LYS A 51 -7.87 -10.71 -6.72
CA LYS A 51 -6.82 -9.82 -6.26
C LYS A 51 -6.93 -8.65 -7.22
N PRO A 52 -7.35 -7.45 -6.76
CA PRO A 52 -7.81 -6.41 -7.66
C PRO A 52 -6.72 -6.27 -8.69
N ARG A 53 -7.01 -6.70 -9.94
CA ARG A 53 -5.98 -6.77 -10.97
C ARG A 53 -5.55 -5.33 -11.11
N ARG A 54 -4.41 -4.99 -10.51
CA ARG A 54 -3.95 -3.61 -10.43
C ARG A 54 -3.78 -3.20 -11.89
N TYR A 55 -4.63 -2.29 -12.33
CA TYR A 55 -4.53 -1.74 -13.67
C TYR A 55 -3.25 -0.93 -13.77
N LYS A 56 -2.91 -0.50 -14.99
CA LYS A 56 -1.67 0.23 -15.26
C LYS A 56 -1.49 1.39 -14.28
N CYS A 57 -0.27 1.58 -13.78
CA CYS A 57 0.11 2.54 -12.74
C CYS A 57 -0.64 2.39 -11.39
N GLY A 58 -1.26 1.24 -11.16
CA GLY A 58 -2.08 0.97 -9.97
C GLY A 58 -3.36 1.79 -9.93
N LEU A 59 -3.98 2.03 -11.10
CA LEU A 59 -5.30 2.65 -11.21
C LEU A 59 -6.39 1.70 -10.69
N SER A 60 -7.53 2.27 -10.26
CA SER A 60 -8.69 1.53 -9.76
C SER A 60 -9.55 0.92 -10.87
N ALA A 61 -9.48 1.48 -12.07
CA ALA A 61 -10.25 1.08 -13.25
C ALA A 61 -9.35 1.10 -14.50
N PRO A 62 -9.68 0.33 -15.54
CA PRO A 62 -8.94 0.36 -16.79
C PRO A 62 -9.23 1.66 -17.55
N CYS A 63 -8.21 2.17 -18.27
CA CYS A 63 -8.41 3.28 -19.19
C CYS A 63 -9.18 2.82 -20.45
N PRO A 64 -10.04 3.68 -21.03
CA PRO A 64 -10.67 3.41 -22.32
C PRO A 64 -9.66 3.27 -23.46
N GLN A 65 -10.11 2.77 -24.62
CA GLN A 65 -9.23 2.68 -25.80
C GLN A 65 -8.69 4.07 -26.19
N LYS A 66 -7.45 4.10 -26.69
CA LYS A 66 -6.74 5.34 -27.11
C LYS A 66 -6.50 6.36 -25.98
N HIS A 67 -6.52 5.93 -24.72
CA HIS A 67 -6.15 6.76 -23.58
C HIS A 67 -4.86 6.25 -22.95
N LEU A 68 -4.09 7.18 -22.37
CA LEU A 68 -2.89 6.88 -21.60
C LEU A 68 -3.22 6.80 -20.11
N ALA A 69 -2.84 5.71 -19.47
CA ALA A 69 -2.91 5.51 -18.04
C ALA A 69 -1.74 6.19 -17.36
N PHE A 70 -2.00 7.12 -16.43
CA PHE A 70 -0.96 7.77 -15.66
C PHE A 70 -1.34 7.89 -14.19
N ARG A 71 -0.33 8.01 -13.33
CA ARG A 71 -0.48 8.30 -11.91
C ARG A 71 0.63 9.25 -11.47
N LEU A 72 0.23 10.39 -10.90
CA LEU A 72 1.14 11.34 -10.26
C LEU A 72 0.92 11.29 -8.75
N VAL A 73 2.01 11.32 -8.01
CA VAL A 73 2.04 11.41 -6.56
C VAL A 73 3.12 12.43 -6.21
N SER A 74 2.76 13.45 -5.43
CA SER A 74 3.74 14.41 -4.90
C SER A 74 4.64 13.73 -3.87
N GLY A 75 5.74 14.39 -3.52
CA GLY A 75 6.54 13.98 -2.38
C GLY A 75 5.80 14.16 -1.05
N ALA A 76 6.29 13.50 -0.01
CA ALA A 76 5.86 13.70 1.37
C ALA A 76 7.00 14.33 2.16
N ALA A 77 6.79 15.61 2.53
CA ALA A 77 7.83 16.47 3.08
C ALA A 77 9.10 16.39 2.21
N ASN A 78 10.27 16.25 2.85
CA ASN A 78 11.58 16.09 2.23
C ASN A 78 12.12 14.65 2.30
N VAL A 79 11.30 13.67 2.74
CA VAL A 79 11.75 12.29 2.99
C VAL A 79 11.36 11.31 1.90
N ILE A 80 10.15 11.44 1.35
CA ILE A 80 9.66 10.56 0.28
C ILE A 80 9.51 11.42 -0.96
N GLY A 81 10.28 11.14 -2.00
CA GLY A 81 10.21 11.86 -3.26
C GLY A 81 8.95 11.52 -4.07
N PRO A 82 8.62 12.35 -5.05
CA PRO A 82 7.43 12.17 -5.87
C PRO A 82 7.53 10.95 -6.77
N LYS A 83 6.38 10.49 -7.27
CA LYS A 83 6.28 9.38 -8.22
C LYS A 83 5.41 9.77 -9.41
N ILE A 84 5.99 9.68 -10.61
CA ILE A 84 5.26 9.85 -11.88
C ILE A 84 5.32 8.51 -12.62
N CYS A 85 4.16 7.95 -12.94
CA CYS A 85 4.00 6.72 -13.70
C CYS A 85 3.14 6.99 -14.94
N LEU A 86 3.54 6.44 -16.08
CA LEU A 86 2.81 6.47 -17.34
C LEU A 86 2.86 5.08 -17.98
N GLU A 87 1.72 4.51 -18.36
CA GLU A 87 1.63 3.21 -19.05
C GLU A 87 2.45 2.11 -18.34
N ASP A 88 2.34 2.02 -17.01
CA ASP A 88 3.13 1.15 -16.11
C ASP A 88 4.64 1.45 -16.03
N LYS A 89 5.14 2.42 -16.79
CA LYS A 89 6.52 2.89 -16.73
C LYS A 89 6.65 3.98 -15.67
N ILE A 90 7.46 3.72 -14.64
CA ILE A 90 7.82 4.75 -13.66
C ILE A 90 8.82 5.70 -14.31
N LEU A 91 8.41 6.94 -14.54
CA LEU A 91 9.25 7.98 -15.16
C LEU A 91 10.11 8.67 -14.11
N VAL A 92 9.50 9.12 -13.01
CA VAL A 92 10.14 9.82 -11.90
C VAL A 92 9.85 9.07 -10.61
N SER A 93 10.88 8.78 -9.80
CA SER A 93 10.72 8.21 -8.46
C SER A 93 11.99 8.31 -7.62
N SER A 94 11.87 8.30 -6.30
CA SER A 94 13.01 8.14 -5.40
C SER A 94 13.84 6.89 -5.68
N VAL A 95 13.20 5.79 -6.08
CA VAL A 95 13.89 4.53 -6.40
C VAL A 95 14.78 4.67 -7.65
N LYS A 96 14.40 5.54 -8.59
CA LYS A 96 15.19 5.86 -9.78
C LYS A 96 16.29 6.90 -9.54
N ASN A 97 16.36 7.49 -8.34
CA ASN A 97 17.29 8.57 -8.00
C ASN A 97 17.25 9.77 -8.98
N ASN A 98 16.09 10.03 -9.59
CA ASN A 98 15.88 11.15 -10.53
C ASN A 98 14.89 12.18 -10.00
N VAL A 99 14.88 12.37 -8.68
CA VAL A 99 14.02 13.31 -7.95
C VAL A 99 14.87 14.36 -7.24
N GLY A 100 14.37 15.59 -7.20
CA GLY A 100 14.98 16.72 -6.50
C GLY A 100 13.92 17.59 -5.82
N ARG A 101 14.33 18.38 -4.82
CA ARG A 101 13.47 19.38 -4.17
C ARG A 101 12.88 20.31 -5.22
N GLY A 102 11.66 20.80 -4.99
CA GLY A 102 10.95 21.69 -5.90
C GLY A 102 10.05 20.96 -6.89
N LEU A 103 10.14 21.33 -8.17
CA LEU A 103 9.30 20.82 -9.24
C LEU A 103 10.03 19.71 -10.01
N ASN A 104 9.42 18.53 -10.06
CA ASN A 104 9.92 17.40 -10.84
C ASN A 104 9.05 17.24 -12.09
N ILE A 105 9.67 17.38 -13.26
CA ILE A 105 8.99 17.43 -14.56
C ILE A 105 9.41 16.24 -15.40
N ALA A 106 8.44 15.59 -16.05
CA ALA A 106 8.66 14.57 -17.06
C ALA A 106 7.96 14.96 -18.36
N LEU A 107 8.73 15.03 -19.45
CA LEU A 107 8.25 15.31 -20.80
C LEU A 107 8.03 14.01 -21.54
N VAL A 108 6.88 13.89 -22.18
CA VAL A 108 6.45 12.68 -22.88
C VAL A 108 5.87 13.05 -24.23
N ASN A 109 6.14 12.25 -25.26
CA ASN A 109 5.51 12.39 -26.55
C ASN A 109 4.02 12.02 -26.45
N GLY A 110 3.11 12.94 -26.77
CA GLY A 110 1.66 12.72 -26.65
C GLY A 110 1.07 11.73 -27.68
N VAL A 111 1.81 11.42 -28.75
CA VAL A 111 1.40 10.44 -29.76
C VAL A 111 1.91 9.04 -29.41
N SER A 112 3.21 8.90 -29.13
CA SER A 112 3.81 7.59 -28.85
C SER A 112 3.76 7.16 -27.38
N GLY A 113 3.61 8.12 -26.46
CA GLY A 113 3.71 7.87 -25.01
C GLY A 113 5.15 7.63 -24.54
N ASP A 114 6.17 7.91 -25.36
CA ASP A 114 7.57 7.73 -24.98
C ASP A 114 8.10 8.90 -24.17
N LEU A 115 8.99 8.59 -23.23
CA LEU A 115 9.68 9.58 -22.42
C LEU A 115 10.68 10.36 -23.28
N LEU A 116 10.55 11.68 -23.29
CA LEU A 116 11.49 12.59 -23.95
C LEU A 116 12.60 13.02 -23.00
N ASP A 117 12.21 13.48 -21.80
CA ASP A 117 13.18 13.96 -20.80
C ASP A 117 12.56 13.97 -19.39
N THR A 118 13.41 13.93 -18.36
CA THR A 118 13.02 14.13 -16.96
C THR A 118 13.99 15.06 -16.27
N LYS A 119 13.48 16.09 -15.61
CA LYS A 119 14.31 17.07 -14.92
C LYS A 119 13.65 17.56 -13.64
N SER A 120 14.46 17.88 -12.64
CA SER A 120 14.01 18.52 -11.40
C SER A 120 14.53 19.95 -11.32
N PHE A 121 13.73 20.84 -10.75
CA PHE A 121 14.02 22.25 -10.59
C PHE A 121 13.77 22.64 -9.13
N ASP A 122 14.84 23.04 -8.44
CA ASP A 122 14.78 23.49 -7.06
C ASP A 122 14.16 24.90 -6.99
N MET A 123 12.96 24.99 -6.40
CA MET A 123 12.23 26.26 -6.23
C MET A 123 12.49 26.91 -4.87
N TRP A 124 13.43 26.38 -4.08
CA TRP A 124 13.88 26.96 -2.82
C TRP A 124 15.22 27.70 -2.99
N GLU A 125 16.24 26.99 -3.46
CA GLU A 125 17.62 27.51 -3.63
C GLU A 125 18.02 27.72 -5.10
N GLY A 126 17.26 27.16 -6.05
CA GLY A 126 17.60 27.21 -7.48
C GLY A 126 17.18 28.49 -8.21
N ASP A 127 17.65 28.62 -9.46
CA ASP A 127 17.30 29.72 -10.36
C ASP A 127 16.08 29.36 -11.22
N VAL A 128 15.01 30.17 -11.10
CA VAL A 128 13.76 30.05 -11.89
C VAL A 128 14.02 30.20 -13.39
N THR A 129 15.09 30.89 -13.78
CA THR A 129 15.47 31.08 -15.18
C THR A 129 15.72 29.75 -15.89
N ASP A 130 16.23 28.74 -15.19
CA ASP A 130 16.49 27.42 -15.78
C ASP A 130 15.19 26.65 -16.05
N LEU A 131 14.19 26.79 -15.19
CA LEU A 131 12.84 26.28 -15.45
C LEU A 131 12.23 26.97 -16.68
N LEU A 132 12.34 28.29 -16.78
CA LEU A 132 11.83 29.03 -17.94
C LEU A 132 12.52 28.62 -19.24
N LYS A 133 13.85 28.47 -19.24
CA LYS A 133 14.60 27.97 -20.40
C LYS A 133 14.20 26.55 -20.78
N TYR A 134 13.77 25.74 -19.82
CA TYR A 134 13.30 24.38 -20.06
C TYR A 134 11.89 24.33 -20.65
N LEU A 135 10.98 25.20 -20.20
CA LEU A 135 9.58 25.21 -20.64
C LEU A 135 9.37 25.93 -21.97
N ARG A 136 10.18 26.94 -22.31
CA ARG A 136 10.04 27.70 -23.56
C ARG A 136 10.16 26.88 -24.85
N PRO A 137 11.11 25.95 -25.00
CA PRO A 137 11.29 25.19 -26.25
C PRO A 137 10.36 23.97 -26.37
N LEU A 138 9.31 23.86 -25.55
CA LEU A 138 8.39 22.73 -25.63
C LEU A 138 7.58 22.77 -26.92
N HIS A 139 7.53 21.63 -27.61
CA HIS A 139 6.83 21.50 -28.89
C HIS A 139 5.38 21.08 -28.65
N GLU A 140 4.49 21.49 -29.55
CA GLU A 140 3.10 21.04 -29.54
C GLU A 140 3.00 19.50 -29.60
N GLY A 141 2.04 18.94 -28.86
CA GLY A 141 1.89 17.50 -28.72
C GLY A 141 2.77 16.86 -27.64
N THR A 142 3.57 17.63 -26.90
CA THR A 142 4.30 17.14 -25.72
C THR A 142 3.39 17.16 -24.48
N LEU A 143 3.31 16.03 -23.78
CA LEU A 143 2.68 15.95 -22.46
C LEU A 143 3.71 16.31 -21.38
N VAL A 144 3.32 17.21 -20.47
CA VAL A 144 4.17 17.68 -19.38
C VAL A 144 3.57 17.21 -18.05
N PHE A 145 4.22 16.26 -17.40
CA PHE A 145 3.85 15.80 -16.06
C PHE A 145 4.68 16.52 -15.02
N VAL A 146 4.04 17.06 -13.98
CA VAL A 146 4.71 17.82 -12.93
C VAL A 146 4.31 17.28 -11.56
N ALA A 147 5.29 17.05 -10.68
CA ALA A 147 5.07 16.65 -9.30
C ALA A 147 5.97 17.46 -8.36
N SER A 148 5.41 17.97 -7.27
CA SER A 148 6.14 18.72 -6.25
C SER A 148 6.88 17.79 -5.29
N PHE A 149 7.99 18.27 -4.73
CA PHE A 149 8.72 17.64 -3.63
C PHE A 149 9.23 18.71 -2.66
N ASP A 150 8.96 18.54 -1.37
CA ASP A 150 9.34 19.48 -0.31
C ASP A 150 8.71 20.87 -0.50
N ASP A 151 9.40 21.83 -1.13
CA ASP A 151 8.85 23.15 -1.45
C ASP A 151 8.90 23.50 -2.94
N PRO A 152 7.74 23.66 -3.63
CA PRO A 152 7.67 23.99 -5.04
C PRO A 152 7.43 25.47 -5.36
N ALA A 153 7.36 26.39 -4.38
CA ALA A 153 6.76 27.72 -4.62
C ALA A 153 7.44 28.93 -3.96
N THR A 154 8.59 28.77 -3.28
CA THR A 154 9.28 29.92 -2.67
C THR A 154 9.84 30.93 -3.68
N LYS A 155 10.13 30.49 -4.91
CA LYS A 155 10.71 31.31 -5.98
C LYS A 155 9.77 31.55 -7.15
#